data_AF-A0A1F2YSC4-F1
#
_entry.id   AF-A0A1F2YSC4-F1
#
_cell.length_a   1.000
_cell.length_b   1.000
_cell.length_c   1.000
_cell.angle_alpha   90.00
_cell.angle_beta   90.00
_cell.angle_gamma   90.00
#
_symmetry.space_group_name_H-M   'P 1'
#
loop_
_entity.id
_entity.type
_entity.pdbx_description
1 polymer ?
#
loop_
_entity_poly.entity_id
_entity_poly.type
_entity_poly.pdbx_seq_one_letter_code
_entity_poly.pdbx_strand_id
1 'polypeptide(L)' 'MAVPKKKTSKSVRNMRRSHHALSVKAHGECSNCGEQKRPHHVCDSCGHYDGRQVFAPGAEAKASEE' A
#
# COMPACT_ATOMS: atom_id res chain seq x y z
N MET A 1 -21.35 -5.87 31.09
CA MET A 1 -21.10 -5.48 29.69
C MET A 1 -22.10 -4.42 29.29
N ALA A 2 -21.66 -3.26 28.80
CA ALA A 2 -22.59 -2.26 28.30
C ALA A 2 -23.19 -2.73 26.97
N VAL A 3 -24.52 -2.77 26.88
CA VAL A 3 -25.25 -3.14 25.66
C VAL A 3 -25.90 -1.91 25.03
N PRO A 4 -25.94 -1.80 23.70
CA PRO A 4 -26.63 -0.71 23.04
C PRO A 4 -28.14 -0.78 23.33
N LYS A 5 -28.71 0.33 23.80
CA LYS A 5 -30.15 0.44 24.11
C LYS A 5 -31.06 0.22 22.89
N LYS A 6 -30.59 0.56 21.69
CA LYS A 6 -31.33 0.43 20.42
C LYS A 6 -30.40 0.17 19.23
N LYS A 7 -30.97 -0.39 18.17
CA LYS A 7 -30.28 -0.59 16.89
C LYS A 7 -29.91 0.76 16.25
N THR A 8 -28.67 0.90 15.80
CA THR A 8 -28.26 2.07 15.00
C THR A 8 -28.93 2.02 13.63
N SER A 9 -29.54 3.12 13.19
CA SER A 9 -30.18 3.19 11.88
C SER A 9 -29.16 3.09 10.74
N LYS A 10 -29.60 2.66 9.56
CA LYS A 10 -28.73 2.54 8.37
C LYS A 10 -28.10 3.89 8.01
N SER A 11 -28.87 4.98 8.10
CA SER A 11 -28.40 6.34 7.82
C SER A 11 -27.26 6.75 8.75
N VAL A 12 -27.46 6.67 10.07
CA VAL A 12 -26.43 7.04 11.07
C VAL A 12 -25.16 6.19 10.93
N ARG A 13 -25.31 4.87 10.68
CA ARG A 13 -24.17 3.98 10.44
C ARG A 13 -23.39 4.40 9.20
N ASN A 14 -24.08 4.72 8.10
CA ASN A 14 -23.45 5.05 6.83
C ASN A 14 -22.81 6.45 6.87
N MET A 15 -23.45 7.43 7.52
CA MET A 15 -22.85 8.76 7.76
C MET A 15 -21.57 8.64 8.58
N ARG A 16 -21.53 7.79 9.62
CA ARG A 16 -20.28 7.56 10.36
C ARG A 16 -19.19 6.92 9.48
N ARG A 17 -19.57 6.06 8.53
CA ARG A 17 -18.64 5.37 7.61
C ARG A 17 -18.26 6.21 6.38
N SER A 18 -18.78 7.43 6.21
CA SER A 18 -18.47 8.26 5.03
C SER A 18 -16.98 8.54 4.87
N HIS A 19 -16.25 8.60 5.99
CA HIS A 19 -14.82 8.87 6.02
C HIS A 19 -13.95 7.60 6.04
N HIS A 20 -14.54 6.40 5.99
CA HIS A 20 -13.81 5.13 6.01
C HIS A 20 -13.27 4.72 4.62
N ALA A 21 -13.08 5.68 3.71
CA ALA A 21 -12.54 5.40 2.38
C ALA A 21 -11.04 5.14 2.44
N LEU A 22 -10.55 4.22 1.61
CA LEU A 22 -9.12 3.99 1.43
C LEU A 22 -8.53 5.09 0.53
N SER A 23 -7.33 5.55 0.86
CA SER A 23 -6.57 6.45 0.00
C SER A 23 -5.75 5.67 -1.03
N VAL A 24 -5.70 6.19 -2.25
CA VAL A 24 -4.85 5.64 -3.31
C VAL A 24 -3.40 6.03 -3.02
N LYS A 25 -2.47 5.09 -3.22
CA LYS A 25 -1.03 5.37 -3.10
C LYS A 25 -0.51 5.91 -4.43
N ALA A 26 0.43 6.84 -4.37
CA ALA A 26 1.09 7.35 -5.56
C ALA A 26 2.05 6.29 -6.14
N HIS A 27 2.00 6.13 -7.46
CA HIS A 27 2.91 5.30 -8.24
C HIS A 27 3.49 6.15 -9.37
N GLY A 28 4.76 5.95 -9.69
CA GLY A 28 5.45 6.61 -10.79
C GLY A 28 6.31 5.60 -11.55
N GLU A 29 6.70 5.94 -12.77
CA GLU A 29 7.52 5.05 -13.60
C GLU A 29 8.96 5.01 -13.09
N CYS A 30 9.57 3.82 -13.14
CA CYS A 30 10.98 3.65 -12.87
C CYS A 30 11.82 4.03 -14.09
N SER A 31 12.75 4.98 -13.94
CA SER A 31 13.63 5.45 -15.02
C SER A 31 14.58 4.38 -15.60
N ASN A 32 14.75 3.24 -14.94
CA ASN A 32 15.64 2.17 -15.39
C ASN A 32 14.90 1.04 -16.13
N CYS A 33 13.75 0.60 -15.60
CA CYS A 33 13.02 -0.56 -16.15
C CYS A 33 11.62 -0.25 -16.68
N GLY A 34 11.12 0.99 -16.53
CA GLY A 34 9.79 1.39 -16.97
C GLY A 34 8.63 0.91 -16.10
N GLU A 35 8.88 0.04 -15.12
CA GLU A 35 7.84 -0.50 -14.23
C GLU A 35 7.30 0.53 -13.23
N GLN A 36 6.05 0.36 -12.78
CA GLN A 36 5.48 1.21 -11.75
C GLN A 36 6.15 0.97 -10.39
N LYS A 37 6.74 2.02 -9.82
CA LYS A 37 7.33 2.02 -8.49
C LYS A 37 6.66 3.06 -7.59
N ARG A 38 6.79 2.87 -6.27
CA ARG A 38 6.40 3.90 -5.31
C ARG A 38 7.47 5.02 -5.29
N PRO A 39 7.08 6.30 -5.19
CA PRO A 39 8.03 7.40 -5.02
C PRO A 39 8.90 7.19 -3.79
N HIS A 40 10.20 7.52 -3.88
CA HIS A 40 11.21 7.37 -2.83
C HIS A 40 11.46 5.92 -2.33
N HIS A 41 11.01 4.91 -3.07
CA HIS A 41 11.34 3.51 -2.80
C HIS A 41 12.28 2.94 -3.87
N VAL A 42 13.02 1.90 -3.50
CA VAL A 42 13.75 1.05 -4.44
C VAL A 42 12.73 0.37 -5.35
N CYS A 43 13.03 0.26 -6.64
CA CYS A 43 12.17 -0.48 -7.55
C CYS A 43 12.29 -1.99 -7.26
N ASP A 44 11.17 -2.65 -6.95
CA ASP A 44 11.15 -4.08 -6.63
C ASP A 44 11.58 -4.96 -7.82
N SER A 45 11.29 -4.51 -9.05
CA SER A 45 11.56 -5.28 -10.27
C SER A 45 13.03 -5.25 -10.70
N CYS A 46 13.72 -4.12 -10.52
CA CYS A 46 15.12 -3.98 -10.95
C CYS A 46 16.11 -3.79 -9.80
N GLY A 47 15.66 -3.58 -8.57
CA GLY A 47 16.53 -3.35 -7.42
C GLY A 47 17.31 -2.04 -7.45
N HIS A 48 16.91 -1.07 -8.29
CA HIS A 48 17.61 0.21 -8.43
C HIS A 48 16.91 1.37 -7.71
N TYR A 49 17.72 2.25 -7.13
CA TYR A 49 17.32 3.53 -6.55
C TYR A 49 18.37 4.58 -6.88
N ASP A 50 17.93 5.75 -7.35
CA ASP A 50 18.81 6.90 -7.64
C ASP A 50 20.02 6.55 -8.53
N GLY A 51 19.78 5.78 -9.59
CA GLY A 51 20.81 5.35 -10.55
C GLY A 51 21.79 4.29 -10.01
N ARG A 52 21.63 3.84 -8.76
CA ARG A 52 22.47 2.80 -8.15
C ARG A 52 21.70 1.50 -8.00
N GLN A 53 22.40 0.40 -8.23
CA GLN A 53 21.87 -0.93 -7.94
C GLN A 53 22.01 -1.19 -6.43
N VAL A 54 20.87 -1.36 -5.75
CA VAL A 54 20.80 -1.60 -4.30
C VAL A 54 20.80 -3.09 -4.01
N PHE A 55 20.11 -3.89 -4.83
CA PHE A 55 20.13 -5.35 -4.73
C PHE A 55 20.07 -6.01 -6.12
N ALA A 56 20.58 -7.23 -6.22
CA ALA A 56 20.41 -8.08 -7.39
C ALA A 56 19.00 -8.72 -7.32
N PRO A 57 18.16 -8.61 -8.37
CA PRO A 57 16.87 -9.30 -8.41
C PRO A 57 17.14 -10.82 -8.46
N GLY A 58 17.08 -11.49 -7.30
CA GLY A 58 17.36 -12.93 -7.18
C GLY A 58 17.77 -13.43 -5.80
N ALA A 59 18.09 -12.56 -4.82
CA ALA A 59 18.62 -13.01 -3.52
C ALA A 59 17.59 -13.13 -2.37
N GLU A 60 16.39 -12.53 -2.45
CA GLU A 60 15.53 -12.36 -1.25
C GLU A 60 14.05 -12.79 -1.41
N ALA A 61 13.75 -13.75 -2.28
CA ALA A 61 12.38 -14.28 -2.42
C ALA A 61 11.97 -15.32 -1.33
N LYS A 62 12.48 -15.23 -0.09
CA LYS A 62 12.20 -16.24 0.98
C LYS A 62 11.82 -15.71 2.37
N ALA A 63 11.43 -14.44 2.55
CA ALA A 63 11.29 -13.87 3.91
C ALA A 63 9.88 -13.40 4.34
N SER A 64 8.81 -13.61 3.58
CA SER A 64 7.49 -13.07 3.97
C SER A 64 6.30 -14.03 3.80
N GLU A 65 6.53 -15.32 4.05
CA GLU A 65 5.45 -16.29 4.25
C GLU A 65 5.54 -16.83 5.68
N GLU A 66 5.16 -15.97 6.64
CA GLU A 66 4.60 -16.35 7.95
C GLU A 66 3.75 -15.19 8.50
#